data_AF-W1Y642-F1
#
_entry.id   AF-W1Y642-F1
#
_cell.length_a   1.000
_cell.length_b   1.000
_cell.length_c   1.000
_cell.angle_alpha   90.00
_cell.angle_beta   90.00
_cell.angle_gamma   90.00
#
_symmetry.space_group_name_H-M   'P 1'
#
loop_
_entity.id
_entity.type
_entity.pdbx_description
1 polymer ?
#
loop_
_entity_poly.entity_id
_entity_poly.type
_entity_poly.pdbx_seq_one_letter_code
_entity_poly.pdbx_strand_id
1 'polypeptide(L)'
;PLQNGCIAAANNSWSLYPGKKPKQTLPERTGYFLLLQHEDEVLLAQRPPSGLWGGLYCFPQFADEESLRHWLAQRQIAAHNLTQLNAISHTFSHFHLDIVPMWLPVSSFTG
;
A
#
# COMPACT_ATOMS: atom_id res chain seq x y z
N PRO A 1 -24.94 21.89 -29.30
CA PRO A 1 -26.14 21.04 -29.50
C PRO A 1 -27.12 20.96 -28.30
N LEU A 2 -26.64 20.95 -27.05
CA LEU A 2 -27.50 20.79 -25.85
C LEU A 2 -27.69 22.08 -25.03
N GLN A 3 -27.17 23.22 -25.51
CA GLN A 3 -27.20 24.49 -24.77
C GLN A 3 -28.62 24.98 -24.49
N ASN A 4 -29.53 24.83 -25.45
CA ASN A 4 -30.92 25.29 -25.35
C ASN A 4 -31.74 24.55 -24.27
N GLY A 5 -31.32 23.36 -23.84
CA GLY A 5 -31.97 22.59 -22.77
C GLY A 5 -31.20 22.59 -21.44
N CYS A 6 -30.06 23.27 -21.37
CA CYS A 6 -29.19 23.24 -20.20
C CYS A 6 -29.54 24.38 -19.24
N ILE A 7 -30.26 24.06 -18.15
CA ILE A 7 -30.63 25.02 -17.08
C ILE A 7 -29.37 25.69 -16.49
N ALA A 8 -28.27 24.94 -16.34
CA ALA A 8 -27.02 25.48 -15.82
C ALA A 8 -26.32 26.43 -16.80
N ALA A 9 -26.49 26.24 -18.11
CA ALA A 9 -26.00 27.18 -19.13
C ALA A 9 -26.86 28.44 -19.17
N ALA A 10 -28.19 28.30 -19.07
CA ALA A 10 -29.13 29.43 -18.98
C ALA A 10 -28.85 30.32 -17.76
N ASN A 11 -28.42 29.72 -16.66
CA ASN A 11 -28.17 30.41 -15.39
C ASN A 11 -26.69 30.75 -15.15
N ASN A 12 -25.80 30.57 -16.14
CA ASN A 12 -24.34 30.73 -15.97
C ASN A 12 -23.75 30.03 -14.73
N SER A 13 -24.36 28.92 -14.33
CA SER A 13 -24.10 28.26 -13.05
C SER A 13 -23.50 26.87 -13.21
N TRP A 14 -23.06 26.48 -14.41
CA TRP A 14 -22.46 25.18 -14.67
C TRP A 14 -21.29 24.85 -13.73
N SER A 15 -20.53 25.85 -13.28
CA SER A 15 -19.43 25.68 -12.32
C SER A 15 -19.88 25.28 -10.90
N LEU A 16 -21.17 25.40 -10.59
CA LEU A 16 -21.76 25.00 -9.32
C LEU A 16 -22.24 23.54 -9.32
N TYR A 17 -22.18 22.85 -10.48
CA TYR A 17 -22.73 21.51 -10.63
C TYR A 17 -21.70 20.50 -11.19
N PRO A 18 -21.72 19.25 -10.69
CA PRO A 18 -22.33 18.84 -9.41
C PRO A 18 -21.62 19.55 -8.24
N GLY A 19 -22.38 19.95 -7.22
CA GLY A 19 -21.83 20.65 -6.06
C GLY A 19 -20.68 19.86 -5.43
N LYS A 20 -19.67 20.57 -4.89
CA LYS A 20 -18.50 19.93 -4.24
C LYS A 20 -18.99 18.96 -3.17
N LYS A 21 -18.67 17.67 -3.33
CA LYS A 21 -18.89 16.68 -2.27
C LYS A 21 -18.11 17.10 -1.02
N PRO A 22 -18.70 16.97 0.19
CA PRO A 22 -17.95 17.14 1.43
C PRO A 22 -16.67 16.31 1.40
N LYS A 23 -15.55 16.87 1.86
CA LYS A 23 -14.30 16.11 2.00
C LYS A 23 -14.54 14.97 2.99
N GLN A 24 -14.34 13.74 2.54
CA GLN A 24 -14.38 12.57 3.40
C GLN A 24 -12.99 12.34 3.99
N THR A 25 -12.91 12.18 5.32
CA THR A 25 -11.69 11.69 5.97
C THR A 25 -11.56 10.20 5.67
N LEU A 26 -10.52 9.81 4.94
CA LEU A 26 -10.23 8.41 4.66
C LEU A 26 -9.46 7.81 5.84
N PRO A 27 -9.77 6.57 6.28
CA PRO A 27 -8.97 5.87 7.29
C PRO A 27 -7.50 5.75 6.87
N GLU A 28 -6.59 5.92 7.81
CA GLU A 28 -5.15 5.69 7.61
C GLU A 28 -4.78 4.32 8.18
N ARG A 29 -3.92 3.60 7.45
CA ARG A 29 -3.41 2.27 7.83
C ARG A 29 -1.91 2.26 7.64
N THR A 30 -1.18 1.60 8.53
CA THR A 30 0.25 1.35 8.36
C THR A 30 0.49 -0.11 8.01
N GLY A 31 1.46 -0.38 7.14
CA GLY A 31 1.91 -1.74 6.83
C GLY A 31 3.42 -1.81 6.68
N TYR A 32 4.04 -2.81 7.32
CA TYR A 32 5.48 -3.06 7.25
C TYR A 32 5.76 -4.07 6.15
N PHE A 33 6.54 -3.69 5.14
CA PHE A 33 6.79 -4.50 3.95
C PHE A 33 8.22 -5.01 3.98
N LEU A 34 8.41 -6.32 4.08
CA LEU A 34 9.74 -6.94 4.15
C LEU A 34 10.34 -7.07 2.75
N LEU A 35 11.42 -6.33 2.50
CA LEU A 35 12.29 -6.49 1.34
C LEU A 35 13.43 -7.43 1.74
N LEU A 36 13.15 -8.73 1.71
CA LEU A 36 14.15 -9.77 1.93
C LEU A 36 14.93 -9.99 0.63
N GLN A 37 16.21 -9.63 0.61
CA GLN A 37 17.05 -9.64 -0.58
C GLN A 37 18.18 -10.68 -0.45
N HIS A 38 18.38 -11.48 -1.48
CA HIS A 38 19.54 -12.35 -1.65
C HIS A 38 20.19 -12.04 -2.99
N GLU A 39 21.42 -11.53 -2.99
CA GLU A 39 22.08 -11.01 -4.19
C GLU A 39 21.19 -9.99 -4.93
N ASP A 40 20.84 -10.24 -6.18
CA ASP A 40 19.97 -9.39 -7.02
C ASP A 40 18.49 -9.83 -6.99
N GLU A 41 18.14 -10.81 -6.15
CA GLU A 41 16.79 -11.36 -6.04
C GLU A 41 16.09 -10.88 -4.76
N VAL A 42 14.75 -10.76 -4.85
CA VAL A 42 13.91 -10.38 -3.72
C VAL A 42 12.74 -11.33 -3.53
N LEU A 43 12.39 -11.59 -2.28
CA LEU A 43 11.24 -12.43 -1.95
C LEU A 43 9.92 -11.68 -2.21
N LEU A 44 9.08 -12.27 -3.05
CA LEU A 44 7.68 -11.88 -3.21
C LEU A 44 6.77 -13.06 -2.85
N ALA A 45 5.65 -12.75 -2.19
CA ALA A 45 4.61 -13.71 -1.89
C ALA A 45 3.34 -13.37 -2.68
N GLN A 46 2.71 -14.39 -3.26
CA GLN A 46 1.41 -14.22 -3.91
C GLN A 46 0.32 -14.03 -2.84
N ARG A 47 -0.47 -12.96 -2.99
CA ARG A 47 -1.59 -12.69 -2.08
C ARG A 47 -2.79 -13.60 -2.39
N PRO A 48 -3.68 -13.84 -1.40
CA PRO A 48 -4.95 -14.52 -1.65
C PRO A 48 -5.71 -13.89 -2.84
N PRO A 49 -6.53 -14.66 -3.58
CA PRO A 49 -7.21 -14.17 -4.79
C PRO A 49 -8.22 -13.05 -4.53
N SER A 50 -8.63 -12.84 -3.27
CA SER A 50 -9.57 -11.81 -2.86
C SER A 50 -8.94 -10.78 -1.93
N GLY A 51 -9.52 -9.58 -1.89
CA GLY A 51 -9.07 -8.47 -1.03
C GLY A 51 -8.13 -7.49 -1.73
N LEU A 52 -7.36 -6.74 -0.94
CA LEU A 52 -6.41 -5.77 -1.44
C LEU A 52 -5.35 -6.46 -2.30
N TRP A 53 -5.27 -6.08 -3.58
CA TRP A 53 -4.34 -6.65 -4.56
C TRP A 53 -4.47 -8.17 -4.74
N GLY A 54 -5.71 -8.67 -4.76
CA GLY A 54 -5.99 -10.10 -4.86
C GLY A 54 -5.25 -10.79 -6.01
N GLY A 55 -4.48 -11.84 -5.71
CA GLY A 55 -3.73 -12.64 -6.67
C GLY A 55 -2.41 -12.02 -7.18
N LEU A 56 -2.08 -10.78 -6.79
CA LEU A 56 -0.81 -10.14 -7.15
C LEU A 56 0.33 -10.62 -6.25
N TYR A 57 1.55 -10.57 -6.78
CA TYR A 57 2.77 -10.74 -6.01
C TYR A 57 3.12 -9.44 -5.31
N CYS A 58 3.41 -9.52 -4.02
CA CYS A 58 3.79 -8.38 -3.17
C CYS A 58 4.89 -8.81 -2.20
N PHE A 59 5.60 -7.84 -1.63
CA PHE A 59 6.46 -8.11 -0.47
C PHE A 59 5.63 -8.66 0.69
N PRO A 60 6.19 -9.59 1.50
CA PRO A 60 5.55 -9.99 2.75
C PRO A 60 5.20 -8.76 3.60
N GLN A 61 3.93 -8.68 4.01
CA GLN A 61 3.37 -7.53 4.71
C GLN A 61 2.97 -7.91 6.14
N PHE A 62 3.27 -7.02 7.07
CA PHE A 62 3.01 -7.18 8.51
C PHE A 62 2.28 -5.95 9.07
N ALA A 63 1.60 -6.14 10.20
CA ALA A 63 0.88 -5.05 10.88
C ALA A 63 1.85 -4.11 11.62
N ASP A 64 2.96 -4.66 12.11
CA ASP A 64 3.97 -3.98 12.91
C ASP A 64 5.35 -4.63 12.68
N GLU A 65 6.41 -3.97 13.17
CA GLU A 65 7.77 -4.50 13.07
C GLU A 65 7.96 -5.76 13.93
N GLU A 66 7.24 -5.90 15.04
CA GLU A 66 7.37 -7.05 15.94
C GLU A 66 6.93 -8.36 15.27
N SER A 67 5.76 -8.35 14.63
CA SER A 67 5.23 -9.48 13.86
C SER A 67 6.12 -9.86 12.67
N LEU A 68 6.75 -8.86 12.01
CA LEU A 68 7.77 -9.09 11.00
C LEU A 68 8.98 -9.82 11.59
N ARG A 69 9.54 -9.32 12.71
CA ARG A 69 10.70 -9.93 13.38
C ARG A 69 10.39 -11.34 13.88
N HIS A 70 9.17 -11.56 14.39
CA HIS A 70 8.72 -12.88 14.81
C HIS A 70 8.66 -13.85 13.62
N TRP A 71 8.15 -13.40 12.46
CA TRP A 71 8.10 -14.21 11.24
C TRP A 71 9.50 -14.61 10.72
N LEU A 72 10.48 -13.70 10.82
CA LEU A 72 11.89 -13.98 10.51
C LEU A 72 12.47 -15.01 11.49
N ALA A 73 12.23 -14.84 12.78
CA ALA A 73 12.72 -15.75 13.81
C ALA A 73 12.19 -17.19 13.66
N GLN A 74 10.91 -17.34 13.31
CA GLN A 74 10.31 -18.66 13.01
C GLN A 74 10.99 -19.39 11.84
N ARG A 75 11.65 -18.65 10.94
CA ARG A 75 12.39 -19.19 9.78
C ARG A 75 13.89 -19.25 10.01
N GLN A 76 14.34 -18.98 11.24
CA GLN A 76 15.75 -18.95 11.60
C GLN A 76 16.55 -17.93 10.75
N ILE A 77 15.89 -16.88 10.26
CA ILE A 77 16.53 -15.79 9.52
C ILE A 77 16.96 -14.71 10.53
N ALA A 78 18.26 -14.44 10.57
CA ALA A 78 18.81 -13.44 11.47
C ALA A 78 18.50 -12.01 10.97
N ALA A 79 17.86 -11.20 11.81
CA ALA A 79 17.43 -9.83 11.48
C ALA A 79 18.47 -8.75 11.85
N HIS A 80 19.77 -9.08 11.89
CA HIS A 80 20.82 -8.17 12.39
C HIS A 80 20.98 -6.90 11.55
N ASN A 81 20.79 -7.02 10.23
CA ASN A 81 20.93 -5.91 9.28
C ASN A 81 19.57 -5.37 8.79
N LEU A 82 18.48 -5.66 9.53
CA LEU A 82 17.15 -5.18 9.18
C LEU A 82 17.12 -3.65 9.29
N THR A 83 16.91 -2.98 8.16
CA THR A 83 16.98 -1.51 8.05
C THR A 83 15.67 -0.97 7.48
N GLN A 84 15.09 0.01 8.15
CA GLN A 84 13.93 0.73 7.62
C GLN A 84 14.36 1.68 6.49
N LEU A 85 13.67 1.62 5.35
CA LEU A 85 13.81 2.56 4.24
C LEU A 85 12.77 3.68 4.35
N ASN A 86 12.82 4.64 3.42
CA ASN A 86 11.86 5.74 3.37
C ASN A 86 10.42 5.22 3.24
N ALA A 87 9.58 5.61 4.19
CA ALA A 87 8.15 5.30 4.14
C ALA A 87 7.49 6.04 2.97
N ILE A 88 6.49 5.38 2.37
CA ILE A 88 5.71 5.94 1.27
C ILE A 88 4.22 5.83 1.58
N SER A 89 3.44 6.83 1.19
CA SER A 89 1.98 6.79 1.36
C SER A 89 1.30 6.49 0.03
N HIS A 90 0.40 5.52 0.03
CA HIS A 90 -0.41 5.15 -1.12
C HIS A 90 -1.89 5.40 -0.83
N THR A 91 -2.55 6.18 -1.68
CA THR A 91 -3.96 6.53 -1.51
C THR A 91 -4.85 5.58 -2.32
N PHE A 92 -5.71 4.83 -1.63
CA PHE A 92 -6.81 4.10 -2.24
C PHE A 92 -8.10 4.91 -2.16
N SER A 93 -9.10 4.55 -2.96
CA SER A 93 -10.43 5.19 -2.94
C SER A 93 -11.11 5.16 -1.57
N HIS A 94 -10.71 4.26 -0.68
CA HIS A 94 -11.38 4.00 0.59
C HIS A 94 -10.49 4.16 1.83
N PHE A 95 -9.17 4.32 1.68
CA PHE A 95 -8.21 4.47 2.80
C PHE A 95 -6.84 4.93 2.28
N HIS A 96 -6.00 5.45 3.16
CA HIS A 96 -4.58 5.68 2.91
C HIS A 96 -3.74 4.56 3.54
N LEU A 97 -2.74 4.07 2.83
CA LEU A 97 -1.78 3.08 3.32
C LEU A 97 -0.39 3.71 3.39
N ASP A 98 0.12 3.85 4.61
CA ASP A 98 1.50 4.19 4.86
C ASP A 98 2.32 2.90 4.88
N ILE A 99 3.16 2.75 3.89
CA ILE A 99 4.03 1.60 3.70
C ILE A 99 5.38 1.94 4.32
N VAL A 100 5.80 1.12 5.27
CA VAL A 100 7.13 1.18 5.90
C VAL A 100 7.97 0.03 5.34
N PRO A 101 8.87 0.28 4.38
CA PRO A 101 9.70 -0.77 3.81
C PRO A 101 10.82 -1.14 4.79
N MET A 102 10.97 -2.44 5.06
CA MET A 102 11.97 -3.01 5.96
C MET A 102 12.89 -3.90 5.13
N TRP A 103 14.09 -3.42 4.85
CA TRP A 103 15.07 -4.10 4.01
C TRP A 103 15.98 -5.00 4.83
N LEU A 104 16.17 -6.23 4.37
CA LEU A 104 17.07 -7.21 4.98
C LEU A 104 17.84 -7.95 3.89
N PRO A 105 19.14 -7.65 3.71
CA PRO A 105 20.02 -8.50 2.92
C PRO A 105 20.34 -9.79 3.68
N VAL A 106 20.25 -10.93 3.00
CA VAL A 106 20.62 -12.25 3.54
C VAL A 106 21.66 -12.93 2.65
N SER A 107 22.55 -13.70 3.26
CA SER A 107 23.61 -14.45 2.57
C SER A 107 23.16 -15.84 2.10
N SER A 108 22.02 -16.34 2.60
CA SER A 108 21.41 -17.61 2.20
C SER A 108 19.93 -17.66 2.57
N PHE A 109 19.11 -18.31 1.74
CA PHE A 109 17.71 -18.59 2.02
C PHE A 109 17.55 -20.08 2.34
N THR A 110 17.32 -20.42 3.60
CA THR A 110 16.83 -21.77 3.93
C THR A 110 15.31 -21.72 3.80
N GLY A 111 14.80 -22.21 2.68
CA GLY A 111 13.35 -22.24 2.38
C GLY A 111 12.58 -23.27 3.18
#